data_AF-D6AE79-F1
#
_entry.id   AF-D6AE79-F1
#
_cell.length_a   1.000
_cell.length_b   1.000
_cell.length_c   1.000
_cell.angle_alpha   90.00
_cell.angle_beta   90.00
_cell.angle_gamma   90.00
#
_symmetry.space_group_name_H-M   'P 1'
#
loop_
_entity.id
_entity.type
_entity.pdbx_description
1 polymer ?
#
loop_
_entity_poly.entity_id
_entity_poly.type
_entity_poly.pdbx_seq_one_letter_code
_entity_poly.pdbx_strand_id
1 'polypeptide(L)'
;MVAARPARAASSRGRAGRAPYARRDSTTARAHSPRPFDRSGVTDDIVASVVRQWQAVNPELDTGPMEIIGRINRCAALLQQAEDAPLRSAGLTRAEFDLLGAVRRTDRELTPGELARETFSSGAAVTKRLRALQDRALVERRGDDRDRRVAHVRLTDEGRALVDRLLPDQLAYERSVLAGLDLPGRDELASRLSELLVQLEGRLGGARR
;
A
#
# COMPACT_ATOMS: atom_id res chain seq x y z
N MET A 1 -48.18 -11.13 -36.60
CA MET A 1 -48.96 -10.65 -37.77
C MET A 1 -49.00 -9.12 -37.72
N VAL A 2 -48.95 -8.46 -38.89
CA VAL A 2 -49.17 -7.02 -39.19
C VAL A 2 -49.71 -6.16 -38.02
N ALA A 3 -49.10 -5.10 -37.47
CA ALA A 3 -48.24 -3.97 -37.95
C ALA A 3 -49.00 -2.73 -38.50
N ALA A 4 -48.97 -1.60 -37.76
CA ALA A 4 -49.41 -0.27 -38.25
C ALA A 4 -48.72 0.91 -37.50
N ARG A 5 -48.43 2.00 -38.24
CA ARG A 5 -47.86 3.33 -37.87
C ARG A 5 -48.56 4.41 -38.75
N PRO A 6 -48.37 5.77 -38.66
CA PRO A 6 -47.30 6.61 -38.05
C PRO A 6 -47.82 7.49 -36.87
N ALA A 7 -47.75 8.84 -36.69
CA ALA A 7 -47.22 10.05 -37.36
C ALA A 7 -47.20 11.26 -36.35
N ARG A 8 -46.57 12.43 -36.52
CA ARG A 8 -45.43 12.91 -37.37
C ARG A 8 -44.97 14.34 -36.93
N ALA A 9 -43.74 14.50 -36.41
CA ALA A 9 -43.03 15.79 -36.14
C ALA A 9 -43.68 16.73 -35.07
N ALA A 10 -43.14 17.90 -34.64
CA ALA A 10 -41.87 18.63 -34.86
C ALA A 10 -41.46 19.35 -33.54
N SER A 11 -40.22 19.33 -33.04
CA SER A 11 -39.02 20.14 -33.39
C SER A 11 -38.92 21.58 -32.82
N SER A 12 -37.71 21.88 -32.31
CA SER A 12 -37.06 23.21 -32.12
C SER A 12 -37.18 23.97 -30.78
N ARG A 13 -36.09 24.70 -30.46
CA ARG A 13 -35.86 25.70 -29.39
C ARG A 13 -35.83 25.11 -27.96
N GLY A 14 -34.77 25.24 -27.16
CA GLY A 14 -33.48 25.94 -27.33
C GLY A 14 -33.34 27.11 -26.36
N ARG A 15 -32.56 26.94 -25.29
CA ARG A 15 -32.28 27.98 -24.30
C ARG A 15 -30.86 27.86 -23.75
N ALA A 16 -29.96 28.74 -24.20
CA ALA A 16 -28.67 28.93 -23.54
C ALA A 16 -28.88 29.72 -22.24
N GLY A 17 -28.31 29.21 -21.13
CA GLY A 17 -28.15 29.94 -19.88
C GLY A 17 -26.66 29.99 -19.55
N ARG A 18 -26.10 31.19 -19.36
CA ARG A 18 -24.66 31.41 -19.20
C ARG A 18 -24.39 32.22 -17.94
N ALA A 19 -23.22 31.99 -17.33
CA ALA A 19 -22.65 32.76 -16.22
C ALA A 19 -23.38 32.62 -14.86
N PRO A 20 -22.73 32.97 -13.72
CA PRO A 20 -21.39 33.54 -13.60
C PRO A 20 -20.38 32.73 -12.78
N TYR A 21 -19.11 32.83 -13.18
CA TYR A 21 -18.01 32.93 -12.22
C TYR A 21 -17.09 34.07 -12.69
N ALA A 22 -16.92 35.11 -11.88
CA ALA A 22 -16.39 36.37 -12.37
C ALA A 22 -15.53 37.09 -11.32
N ARG A 23 -14.20 36.95 -11.47
CA ARG A 23 -13.14 37.72 -10.78
C ARG A 23 -13.05 37.46 -9.26
N ARG A 24 -11.90 37.59 -8.62
CA ARG A 24 -10.49 37.68 -9.07
C ARG A 24 -9.66 37.33 -7.83
N ASP A 25 -8.46 36.79 -8.00
CA ASP A 25 -7.30 37.35 -7.30
C ASP A 25 -6.01 37.02 -8.04
N SER A 26 -5.18 38.05 -8.25
CA SER A 26 -3.96 37.97 -9.04
C SER A 26 -2.75 38.14 -8.14
N THR A 27 -2.45 37.11 -7.36
CA THR A 27 -1.22 36.99 -6.58
C THR A 27 -0.17 36.25 -7.39
N THR A 28 1.02 36.83 -7.52
CA THR A 28 2.14 36.32 -8.33
C THR A 28 2.86 35.14 -7.68
N ALA A 29 2.19 33.98 -7.65
CA ALA A 29 2.85 32.70 -7.43
C ALA A 29 3.91 32.49 -8.53
N ARG A 30 5.20 32.50 -8.17
CA ARG A 30 6.27 32.10 -9.10
C ARG A 30 5.97 30.70 -9.61
N ALA A 31 5.87 30.54 -10.93
CA ALA A 31 5.80 29.24 -11.56
C ALA A 31 7.07 28.45 -11.22
N HIS A 32 6.96 27.54 -10.26
CA HIS A 32 8.05 26.62 -9.93
C HIS A 32 7.99 25.49 -10.96
N SER A 33 8.53 25.77 -12.16
CA SER A 33 8.58 24.78 -13.25
C SER A 33 9.17 23.48 -12.72
N PRO A 34 8.45 22.35 -12.77
CA PRO A 34 9.02 21.09 -12.33
C PRO A 34 10.26 20.82 -13.19
N ARG A 35 11.41 20.66 -12.54
CA ARG A 35 12.63 20.28 -13.25
C ARG A 35 12.36 18.92 -13.90
N PRO A 36 12.57 18.75 -15.22
CA PRO A 36 12.42 17.45 -15.83
C PRO A 36 13.36 16.48 -15.12
N PHE A 37 12.83 15.32 -14.71
CA PHE A 37 13.66 14.22 -14.23
C PHE A 37 14.69 13.89 -15.30
N ASP A 38 15.95 13.74 -14.89
CA ASP A 38 17.02 13.30 -15.79
C ASP A 38 16.68 11.90 -16.30
N ARG A 39 16.71 11.72 -17.62
CA ARG A 39 16.34 10.46 -18.28
C ARG A 39 17.56 9.62 -18.70
N SER A 40 18.77 9.95 -18.24
CA SER A 40 20.02 9.26 -18.57
C SER A 40 20.19 7.89 -17.87
N GLY A 41 19.13 7.07 -17.86
CA GLY A 41 19.13 5.75 -17.21
C GLY A 41 17.80 5.00 -17.28
N VAL A 42 17.00 5.16 -18.36
CA VAL A 42 15.68 4.48 -18.46
C VAL A 42 15.84 2.98 -18.69
N THR A 43 15.79 2.22 -17.61
CA THR A 43 15.50 0.77 -17.62
C THR A 43 14.16 0.52 -18.33
N ASP A 44 14.13 -0.38 -19.31
CA ASP A 44 12.91 -0.64 -20.08
C ASP A 44 11.92 -1.56 -19.32
N ASP A 45 11.19 -0.95 -18.39
CA ASP A 45 10.14 -1.62 -17.60
C ASP A 45 8.72 -1.29 -18.09
N ILE A 46 7.74 -1.98 -17.50
CA ILE A 46 6.32 -1.83 -17.87
C ILE A 46 5.76 -0.42 -17.63
N VAL A 47 6.31 0.33 -16.67
CA VAL A 47 5.91 1.72 -16.36
C VAL A 47 6.52 2.67 -17.37
N ALA A 48 7.80 2.48 -17.74
CA ALA A 48 8.42 3.21 -18.85
C ALA A 48 7.63 3.04 -20.16
N SER A 49 7.12 1.84 -20.44
CA SER A 49 6.23 1.59 -21.59
C SER A 49 4.90 2.36 -21.50
N VAL A 50 4.22 2.33 -20.34
CA VAL A 50 2.97 3.10 -20.11
C VAL A 50 3.20 4.61 -20.22
N VAL A 51 4.33 5.12 -19.73
CA VAL A 51 4.67 6.55 -19.82
C VAL A 51 4.93 6.96 -21.27
N ARG A 52 5.69 6.17 -22.05
CA ARG A 52 5.89 6.42 -23.49
C ARG A 52 4.57 6.43 -24.26
N GLN A 53 3.64 5.52 -23.92
CA GLN A 53 2.31 5.50 -24.52
C GLN A 53 1.53 6.80 -24.23
N TRP A 54 1.47 7.24 -22.98
CA TRP A 54 0.80 8.50 -22.63
C TRP A 54 1.42 9.73 -23.29
N GLN A 55 2.76 9.83 -23.32
CA GLN A 55 3.47 10.93 -23.98
C GLN A 55 3.23 10.95 -25.50
N ALA A 56 2.95 9.80 -26.14
CA ALA A 56 2.62 9.73 -27.56
C ALA A 56 1.20 10.22 -27.89
N VAL A 57 0.23 10.08 -26.98
CA VAL A 57 -1.16 10.57 -27.19
C VAL A 57 -1.34 12.01 -26.66
N ASN A 58 -0.58 12.41 -25.63
CA ASN A 58 -0.58 13.76 -25.10
C ASN A 58 0.84 14.20 -24.65
N PRO A 59 1.62 14.84 -25.55
CA PRO A 59 2.99 15.27 -25.24
C PRO A 59 3.12 16.35 -24.14
N GLU A 60 2.04 17.07 -23.81
CA GLU A 60 2.04 18.12 -22.78
C GLU A 60 1.69 17.58 -21.38
N LEU A 61 1.38 16.28 -21.25
CA LEU A 61 1.03 15.66 -19.97
C LEU A 61 2.25 15.40 -19.10
N ASP A 62 2.27 15.95 -17.87
CA ASP A 62 3.24 15.54 -16.85
C ASP A 62 2.95 14.10 -16.37
N THR A 63 3.72 13.17 -16.90
CA THR A 63 3.70 11.75 -16.50
C THR A 63 4.61 11.43 -15.32
N GLY A 64 5.36 12.40 -14.77
CA GLY A 64 6.31 12.19 -13.67
C GLY A 64 5.74 11.42 -12.46
N PRO A 65 4.51 11.68 -12.00
CA PRO A 65 3.89 10.89 -10.93
C PRO A 65 3.70 9.40 -11.26
N MET A 66 3.53 9.05 -12.54
CA MET A 66 3.38 7.66 -12.98
C MET A 66 4.68 6.87 -12.82
N GLU A 67 5.83 7.50 -13.10
CA GLU A 67 7.16 6.88 -12.98
C GLU A 67 7.43 6.38 -11.56
N ILE A 68 6.93 7.08 -10.54
CA ILE A 68 7.11 6.73 -9.12
C ILE A 68 5.98 5.79 -8.66
N ILE A 69 4.72 6.24 -8.75
CA ILE A 69 3.57 5.50 -8.19
C ILE A 69 3.33 4.18 -8.94
N GLY A 70 3.53 4.17 -10.27
CA GLY A 70 3.43 2.96 -11.08
C GLY A 70 4.48 1.91 -10.70
N ARG A 71 5.72 2.32 -10.43
CA ARG A 71 6.78 1.38 -10.01
C ARG A 71 6.55 0.86 -8.60
N ILE A 72 6.17 1.72 -7.65
CA ILE A 72 5.80 1.29 -6.28
C ILE A 72 4.67 0.26 -6.33
N ASN A 73 3.60 0.52 -7.09
CA ASN A 73 2.48 -0.42 -7.23
C ASN A 73 2.91 -1.73 -7.93
N ARG A 74 3.76 -1.68 -8.95
CA ARG A 74 4.24 -2.89 -9.63
C ARG A 74 5.17 -3.72 -8.75
N CYS A 75 6.08 -3.08 -8.01
CA CYS A 75 6.95 -3.75 -7.04
C CYS A 75 6.13 -4.35 -5.89
N ALA A 76 5.15 -3.63 -5.34
CA ALA A 76 4.25 -4.17 -4.31
C ALA A 76 3.45 -5.38 -4.82
N ALA A 77 2.91 -5.33 -6.03
CA ALA A 77 2.25 -6.47 -6.65
C ALA A 77 3.22 -7.65 -6.88
N LEU A 78 4.44 -7.39 -7.36
CA LEU A 78 5.47 -8.43 -7.52
C LEU A 78 5.89 -9.05 -6.18
N LEU A 79 5.99 -8.28 -5.10
CA LEU A 79 6.30 -8.78 -3.75
C LEU A 79 5.12 -9.51 -3.10
N GLN A 80 3.88 -9.21 -3.48
CA GLN A 80 2.69 -9.98 -3.08
C GLN A 80 2.53 -11.27 -3.89
N GLN A 81 3.06 -11.31 -5.13
CA GLN A 81 3.20 -12.53 -5.94
C GLN A 81 4.47 -13.32 -5.56
N ALA A 82 5.48 -12.67 -4.98
CA ALA A 82 6.69 -13.30 -4.51
C ALA A 82 6.34 -14.21 -3.32
N GLU A 83 6.43 -15.50 -3.58
CA GLU A 83 5.90 -16.50 -2.69
C GLU A 83 6.91 -16.71 -1.54
N ASP A 84 6.70 -16.04 -0.39
CA ASP A 84 7.52 -16.09 0.84
C ASP A 84 7.81 -17.55 1.28
N ALA A 85 8.94 -18.11 0.82
CA ALA A 85 9.24 -19.54 0.88
C ALA A 85 9.44 -20.10 2.30
N PRO A 86 10.16 -19.40 3.21
CA PRO A 86 10.24 -19.79 4.61
C PRO A 86 8.87 -19.78 5.30
N LEU A 87 7.99 -18.84 4.96
CA LEU A 87 6.68 -18.75 5.61
C LEU A 87 5.73 -19.84 5.13
N ARG A 88 5.72 -20.19 3.83
CA ARG A 88 4.91 -21.31 3.31
C ARG A 88 5.35 -22.66 3.87
N SER A 89 6.64 -22.91 4.08
CA SER A 89 7.10 -24.18 4.68
C SER A 89 6.63 -24.33 6.14
N ALA A 90 6.43 -23.21 6.85
CA ALA A 90 5.80 -23.14 8.16
C ALA A 90 4.26 -22.97 8.12
N GLY A 91 3.64 -23.04 6.93
CA GLY A 91 2.19 -22.84 6.74
C GLY A 91 1.68 -21.48 7.20
N LEU A 92 2.51 -20.43 7.20
CA LEU A 92 2.13 -19.05 7.55
C LEU A 92 1.94 -18.20 6.30
N THR A 93 0.97 -17.28 6.34
CA THR A 93 0.94 -16.14 5.41
C THR A 93 1.83 -15.01 5.93
N ARG A 94 2.31 -14.15 5.02
CA ARG A 94 3.11 -12.97 5.38
C ARG A 94 2.49 -12.15 6.51
N ALA A 95 1.23 -11.77 6.34
CA ALA A 95 0.53 -10.93 7.32
C ALA A 95 0.14 -11.64 8.63
N GLU A 96 0.35 -12.96 8.76
CA GLU A 96 0.34 -13.67 10.04
C GLU A 96 1.73 -13.66 10.69
N PHE A 97 2.80 -13.84 9.90
CA PHE A 97 4.16 -13.67 10.37
C PHE A 97 4.45 -12.23 10.84
N ASP A 98 3.97 -11.21 10.13
CA ASP A 98 4.11 -9.80 10.54
C ASP A 98 3.39 -9.53 11.89
N LEU A 99 2.26 -10.20 12.16
CA LEU A 99 1.55 -10.13 13.45
C LEU A 99 2.33 -10.82 14.57
N LEU A 100 2.84 -12.02 14.33
CA LEU A 100 3.69 -12.74 15.29
C LEU A 100 4.98 -11.94 15.58
N GLY A 101 5.58 -11.36 14.55
CA GLY A 101 6.76 -10.48 14.63
C GLY A 101 6.50 -9.20 15.43
N ALA A 102 5.35 -8.55 15.23
CA ALA A 102 4.95 -7.37 16.00
C ALA A 102 4.84 -7.66 17.50
N VAL A 103 4.24 -8.79 17.90
CA VAL A 103 4.23 -9.23 19.31
C VAL A 103 5.64 -9.66 19.75
N ARG A 104 6.43 -10.30 18.90
CA ARG A 104 7.77 -10.82 19.25
C ARG A 104 8.78 -9.74 19.61
N ARG A 105 8.71 -8.57 18.97
CA ARG A 105 9.63 -7.44 19.14
C ARG A 105 9.22 -6.45 20.24
N THR A 106 8.24 -6.80 21.07
CA THR A 106 7.63 -5.87 22.03
C THR A 106 7.52 -6.52 23.41
N ASP A 107 8.08 -5.86 24.42
CA ASP A 107 8.18 -6.39 25.80
C ASP A 107 6.87 -6.30 26.62
N ARG A 108 5.73 -6.20 25.93
CA ARG A 108 4.38 -6.13 26.53
C ARG A 108 3.36 -6.80 25.62
N GLU A 109 2.23 -7.18 26.20
CA GLU A 109 1.09 -7.65 25.43
C GLU A 109 0.49 -6.51 24.58
N LEU A 110 -0.08 -6.86 23.43
CA LEU A 110 -0.66 -5.93 22.45
C LEU A 110 -2.15 -6.19 22.24
N THR A 111 -2.96 -5.14 22.19
CA THR A 111 -4.37 -5.26 21.80
C THR A 111 -4.51 -5.45 20.27
N PRO A 112 -5.60 -6.05 19.78
CA PRO A 112 -5.91 -6.10 18.34
C PRO A 112 -5.96 -4.73 17.65
N GLY A 113 -6.26 -3.66 18.39
CA GLY A 113 -6.26 -2.28 17.89
C GLY A 113 -4.88 -1.63 17.81
N GLU A 114 -3.88 -2.17 18.52
CA GLU A 114 -2.46 -1.84 18.33
C GLU A 114 -1.89 -2.65 17.18
N LEU A 115 -2.11 -3.97 17.17
CA LEU A 115 -1.70 -4.86 16.09
C LEU A 115 -2.25 -4.43 14.71
N ALA A 116 -3.48 -3.91 14.65
CA ALA A 116 -4.05 -3.32 13.43
C ALA A 116 -3.27 -2.09 12.93
N ARG A 117 -2.78 -1.24 13.84
CA ARG A 117 -1.95 -0.08 13.48
C ARG A 117 -0.54 -0.51 13.08
N GLU A 118 0.11 -1.35 13.89
CA GLU A 118 1.49 -1.80 13.67
C GLU A 118 1.68 -2.70 12.45
N THR A 119 0.64 -3.41 12.00
CA THR A 119 0.66 -4.24 10.78
C THR A 119 -0.16 -3.63 9.62
N PHE A 120 -0.47 -2.32 9.70
CA PHE A 120 -1.20 -1.53 8.70
C PHE A 120 -2.49 -2.22 8.17
N SER A 121 -3.13 -3.01 9.04
CA SER A 121 -4.19 -3.97 8.70
C SER A 121 -5.53 -3.55 9.29
N SER A 122 -6.64 -3.93 8.64
CA SER A 122 -7.96 -3.71 9.23
C SER A 122 -8.16 -4.57 10.48
N GLY A 123 -8.86 -4.05 11.49
CA GLY A 123 -9.15 -4.80 12.72
C GLY A 123 -9.89 -6.12 12.48
N ALA A 124 -10.69 -6.20 11.42
CA ALA A 124 -11.33 -7.44 10.96
C ALA A 124 -10.31 -8.46 10.44
N ALA A 125 -9.33 -8.03 9.63
CA ALA A 125 -8.26 -8.89 9.13
C ALA A 125 -7.37 -9.40 10.27
N VAL A 126 -6.99 -8.51 11.20
CA VAL A 126 -6.24 -8.89 12.42
C VAL A 126 -7.05 -9.87 13.27
N THR A 127 -8.33 -9.64 13.49
CA THR A 127 -9.19 -10.56 14.27
C THR A 127 -9.29 -11.94 13.61
N LYS A 128 -9.36 -12.02 12.28
CA LYS A 128 -9.35 -13.32 11.55
C LYS A 128 -8.02 -14.05 11.74
N ARG A 129 -6.88 -13.37 11.54
CA ARG A 129 -5.54 -13.96 11.66
C ARG A 129 -5.22 -14.37 13.11
N LEU A 130 -5.61 -13.56 14.09
CA LEU A 130 -5.45 -13.89 15.51
C LEU A 130 -6.21 -15.14 15.93
N ARG A 131 -7.38 -15.44 15.33
CA ARG A 131 -8.06 -16.72 15.52
C ARG A 131 -7.22 -17.85 14.93
N ALA A 132 -6.85 -17.78 13.65
CA ALA A 132 -6.05 -18.82 12.99
C ALA A 132 -4.70 -19.09 13.69
N LEU A 133 -4.06 -18.07 14.28
CA LEU A 133 -2.84 -18.22 15.08
C LEU A 133 -3.11 -18.81 16.47
N GLN A 134 -4.26 -18.51 17.09
CA GLN A 134 -4.68 -19.10 18.37
C GLN A 134 -5.10 -20.57 18.21
N ASP A 135 -5.81 -20.90 17.13
CA ASP A 135 -6.21 -22.26 16.73
C ASP A 135 -4.99 -23.16 16.46
N ARG A 136 -3.81 -22.54 16.22
CA ARG A 136 -2.49 -23.18 16.04
C ARG A 136 -1.60 -23.13 17.29
N ALA A 137 -2.10 -22.63 18.43
CA ALA A 137 -1.36 -22.42 19.67
C ALA A 137 -0.06 -21.57 19.50
N LEU A 138 -0.08 -20.57 18.61
CA LEU A 138 1.03 -19.63 18.39
C LEU A 138 0.85 -18.29 19.12
N VAL A 139 -0.40 -17.96 19.47
CA VAL A 139 -0.75 -16.81 20.31
C VAL A 139 -1.82 -17.19 21.32
N GLU A 140 -1.77 -16.54 22.48
CA GLU A 140 -2.85 -16.54 23.45
C GLU A 140 -3.55 -15.18 23.46
N ARG A 141 -4.83 -15.19 23.89
CA ARG A 141 -5.66 -13.99 24.00
C ARG A 141 -6.27 -13.92 25.40
N ARG A 142 -5.76 -13.01 26.23
CA ARG A 142 -6.24 -12.78 27.60
C ARG A 142 -7.25 -11.63 27.61
N GLY A 143 -8.38 -11.78 28.29
CA GLY A 143 -9.29 -10.66 28.58
C GLY A 143 -8.69 -9.72 29.63
N ASP A 144 -8.90 -8.41 29.50
CA ASP A 144 -8.48 -7.47 30.53
C ASP A 144 -9.39 -7.57 31.77
N ASP A 145 -8.79 -7.64 32.95
CA ASP A 145 -9.51 -7.81 34.22
C ASP A 145 -10.34 -6.57 34.63
N ARG A 146 -10.09 -5.40 34.01
CA ARG A 146 -10.78 -4.13 34.25
C ARG A 146 -11.83 -3.82 33.18
N ASP A 147 -11.57 -4.14 31.91
CA ASP A 147 -12.56 -4.04 30.83
C ASP A 147 -12.61 -5.32 29.98
N ARG A 148 -13.68 -6.11 30.16
CA ARG A 148 -13.94 -7.34 29.40
C ARG A 148 -14.13 -7.14 27.89
N ARG A 149 -14.18 -5.90 27.39
CA ARG A 149 -14.16 -5.56 25.96
C ARG A 149 -12.75 -5.53 25.39
N VAL A 150 -11.74 -5.33 26.23
CA VAL A 150 -10.32 -5.36 25.86
C VAL A 150 -9.81 -6.80 25.96
N ALA A 151 -9.06 -7.20 24.94
CA ALA A 151 -8.30 -8.44 24.95
C ALA A 151 -6.87 -8.14 24.53
N HIS A 152 -5.92 -8.62 25.32
CA HIS A 152 -4.49 -8.54 25.08
C HIS A 152 -4.01 -9.80 24.37
N VAL A 153 -2.95 -9.68 23.57
CA VAL A 153 -2.36 -10.76 22.78
C VAL A 153 -0.90 -10.93 23.18
N ARG A 154 -0.51 -12.18 23.43
CA ARG A 154 0.87 -12.60 23.69
C ARG A 154 1.23 -13.82 22.84
N LEU A 155 2.51 -14.03 22.58
CA LEU A 155 3.01 -15.28 21.99
C LEU A 155 2.99 -16.39 23.05
N THR A 156 2.76 -17.62 22.60
CA THR A 156 3.18 -18.83 23.31
C THR A 156 4.69 -19.03 23.16
N ASP A 157 5.29 -19.98 23.88
CA ASP A 157 6.70 -20.32 23.70
C ASP A 157 6.94 -20.99 22.34
N GLU A 158 5.98 -21.75 21.82
CA GLU A 158 5.95 -22.27 20.45
C GLU A 158 5.91 -21.14 19.42
N GLY A 159 5.06 -20.12 19.65
CA GLY A 159 4.96 -18.92 18.80
C GLY A 159 6.26 -18.13 18.78
N ARG A 160 6.92 -17.97 19.95
CA ARG A 160 8.23 -17.33 20.08
C ARG A 160 9.31 -18.10 19.33
N ALA A 161 9.43 -19.41 19.56
CA ALA A 161 10.40 -20.28 18.90
C ALA A 161 10.16 -20.42 17.38
N LEU A 162 8.92 -20.24 16.91
CA LEU A 162 8.59 -20.20 15.48
C LEU A 162 9.11 -18.91 14.82
N VAL A 163 8.87 -17.74 15.41
CA VAL A 163 9.38 -16.47 14.86
C VAL A 163 10.91 -16.43 14.88
N ASP A 164 11.52 -16.82 16.00
CA ASP A 164 12.97 -16.76 16.19
C ASP A 164 13.72 -17.70 15.23
N ARG A 165 13.06 -18.79 14.79
CA ARG A 165 13.57 -19.67 13.72
C ARG A 165 13.36 -19.11 12.32
N LEU A 166 12.19 -18.54 12.02
CA LEU A 166 11.84 -18.12 10.66
C LEU A 166 12.40 -16.76 10.25
N LEU A 167 12.63 -15.85 11.19
CA LEU A 167 13.10 -14.49 10.87
C LEU A 167 14.48 -14.47 10.16
N PRO A 168 15.51 -15.26 10.57
CA PRO A 168 16.76 -15.36 9.83
C PRO A 168 16.58 -15.84 8.38
N ASP A 169 15.74 -16.84 8.17
CA ASP A 169 15.46 -17.46 6.86
C ASP A 169 14.68 -16.50 5.95
N GLN A 170 13.66 -15.82 6.48
CA GLN A 170 12.89 -14.80 5.76
C GLN A 170 13.78 -13.63 5.35
N LEU A 171 14.66 -13.16 6.24
CA LEU A 171 15.64 -12.12 5.90
C LEU A 171 16.69 -12.61 4.88
N ALA A 172 17.00 -13.91 4.84
CA ALA A 172 17.87 -14.49 3.81
C ALA A 172 17.17 -14.54 2.44
N TYR A 173 15.89 -14.92 2.42
CA TYR A 173 15.05 -14.87 1.23
C TYR A 173 14.92 -13.42 0.69
N GLU A 174 14.61 -12.45 1.54
CA GLU A 174 14.50 -11.04 1.15
C GLU A 174 15.84 -10.46 0.65
N ARG A 175 16.98 -10.83 1.26
CA ARG A 175 18.31 -10.49 0.72
C ARG A 175 18.56 -11.09 -0.68
N SER A 176 17.98 -12.24 -1.01
CA SER A 176 18.08 -12.85 -2.34
C SER A 176 17.19 -12.15 -3.38
N VAL A 177 16.00 -11.69 -2.98
CA VAL A 177 15.12 -10.86 -3.83
C VAL A 177 15.80 -9.51 -4.16
N LEU A 178 16.55 -8.94 -3.21
CA LEU A 178 17.32 -7.71 -3.39
C LEU A 178 18.73 -7.91 -3.98
N ALA A 179 19.08 -9.13 -4.43
CA ALA A 179 20.44 -9.44 -4.90
C ALA A 179 20.90 -8.63 -6.13
N GLY A 180 19.96 -8.12 -6.94
CA GLY A 180 20.24 -7.25 -8.09
C GLY A 180 20.60 -5.80 -7.74
N LEU A 181 20.53 -5.42 -6.47
CA LEU A 181 21.02 -4.13 -5.95
C LEU A 181 22.27 -4.38 -5.11
N ASP A 182 23.26 -3.49 -5.18
CA ASP A 182 24.41 -3.48 -4.26
C ASP A 182 24.03 -2.86 -2.90
N LEU A 183 24.97 -2.78 -1.95
CA LEU A 183 24.67 -2.21 -0.63
C LEU A 183 24.33 -0.70 -0.69
N PRO A 184 25.12 0.16 -1.36
CA PRO A 184 24.76 1.57 -1.52
C PRO A 184 23.39 1.80 -2.17
N GLY A 185 23.06 1.06 -3.23
CA GLY A 185 21.76 1.17 -3.90
C GLY A 185 20.57 0.72 -3.03
N ARG A 186 20.76 -0.26 -2.14
CA ARG A 186 19.76 -0.64 -1.13
C ARG A 186 19.57 0.46 -0.09
N ASP A 187 20.66 1.04 0.41
CA ASP A 187 20.62 2.07 1.44
C ASP A 187 19.99 3.38 0.93
N GLU A 188 20.31 3.81 -0.31
CA GLU A 188 19.60 4.94 -0.92
C GLU A 188 18.11 4.62 -1.14
N LEU A 189 17.78 3.45 -1.70
CA LEU A 189 16.38 3.08 -1.95
C LEU A 189 15.56 3.04 -0.64
N ALA A 190 16.12 2.48 0.43
CA ALA A 190 15.50 2.47 1.75
C ALA A 190 15.28 3.89 2.30
N SER A 191 16.26 4.77 2.13
CA SER A 191 16.16 6.19 2.51
C SER A 191 15.03 6.89 1.74
N ARG A 192 14.99 6.78 0.40
CA ARG A 192 13.94 7.39 -0.43
C ARG A 192 12.54 6.87 -0.14
N LEU A 193 12.39 5.58 0.13
CA LEU A 193 11.11 4.99 0.53
C LEU A 193 10.66 5.48 1.91
N SER A 194 11.59 5.69 2.85
CA SER A 194 11.31 6.31 4.16
C SER A 194 10.88 7.77 4.04
N GLU A 195 11.62 8.58 3.27
CA GLU A 195 11.27 9.99 2.97
C GLU A 195 9.86 10.12 2.36
N LEU A 196 9.49 9.19 1.47
CA LEU A 196 8.19 9.14 0.84
C LEU A 196 7.09 8.66 1.80
N LEU A 197 7.34 7.61 2.58
CA LEU A 197 6.35 7.05 3.51
C LEU A 197 5.95 8.09 4.57
N VAL A 198 6.91 8.76 5.21
CA VAL A 198 6.65 9.81 6.21
C VAL A 198 5.81 10.95 5.61
N GLN A 199 6.06 11.33 4.35
CA GLN A 199 5.26 12.32 3.64
C GLN A 199 3.82 11.83 3.33
N LEU A 200 3.64 10.56 2.99
CA LEU A 200 2.32 9.98 2.72
C LEU A 200 1.52 9.79 4.01
N GLU A 201 2.13 9.32 5.09
CA GLU A 201 1.50 9.22 6.41
C GLU A 201 1.10 10.60 6.97
N GLY A 202 1.97 11.61 6.82
CA GLY A 202 1.65 12.99 7.21
C GLY A 202 0.47 13.59 6.42
N ARG A 203 0.36 13.29 5.12
CA ARG A 203 -0.71 13.82 4.25
C ARG A 203 -2.02 13.02 4.32
N LEU A 204 -1.96 11.70 4.47
CA LEU A 204 -3.12 10.79 4.37
C LEU A 204 -3.55 10.23 5.73
N GLY A 205 -2.61 9.98 6.64
CA GLY A 205 -2.89 9.52 8.00
C GLY A 205 -3.53 10.60 8.88
N GLY A 206 -3.30 11.88 8.58
CA GLY A 206 -3.95 13.01 9.24
C GLY A 206 -5.49 13.03 9.17
N ALA A 207 -6.09 12.27 8.23
CA ALA A 207 -7.53 12.13 8.07
C ALA A 207 -8.17 11.09 9.04
N ARG A 208 -7.43 10.57 10.02
CA ARG A 208 -7.96 9.70 11.09
C ARG A 208 -7.57 10.23 12.47
N ARG A 209 -8.41 11.14 12.99
CA ARG A 209 -8.50 11.54 14.40
C ARG A 209 -9.96 11.48 14.83
#